data_AF-A0A2A7RHM9-F1
#
_entry.id   AF-A0A2A7RHM9-F1
#
_cell.length_a   1.000
_cell.length_b   1.000
_cell.length_c   1.000
_cell.angle_alpha   90.00
_cell.angle_beta   90.00
_cell.angle_gamma   90.00
#
_symmetry.space_group_name_H-M   'P 1'
#
loop_
_entity.id
_entity.type
_entity.pdbx_description
1 polymer ?
#
loop_
_entity_poly.entity_id
_entity_poly.type
_entity_poly.pdbx_seq_one_letter_code
_entity_poly.pdbx_strand_id
1 'polypeptide(L)' 'MAETLYKKVVKNGSSLAINIPAKEVKEQNLKVGDIVEVKIKKSDRPNSENLKEIDGLISDYWDMLEYLKDK' A
#
# COMPACT_ATOMS: atom_id res chain seq x y z
N MET A 1 18.42 -4.89 1.87
CA MET A 1 17.40 -3.86 2.11
C MET A 1 16.66 -3.65 0.80
N ALA A 2 15.37 -3.97 0.72
CA ALA A 2 14.59 -3.80 -0.51
C ALA A 2 13.97 -2.41 -0.49
N GLU A 3 14.58 -1.46 -1.22
CA GLU A 3 13.97 -0.17 -1.51
C GLU A 3 12.58 -0.42 -2.10
N THR A 4 11.57 0.15 -1.46
CA THR A 4 10.20 0.07 -1.96
C THR A 4 10.13 0.92 -3.23
N LEU A 5 10.27 0.28 -4.39
CA LEU A 5 10.06 0.89 -5.70
C LEU A 5 8.57 1.26 -5.80
N TYR A 6 8.21 2.47 -5.41
CA TYR A 6 6.89 3.03 -5.70
C TYR A 6 6.77 3.19 -7.22
N LYS A 7 6.16 2.21 -7.89
CA LYS A 7 5.86 2.27 -9.32
C LYS A 7 4.59 3.11 -9.51
N LYS A 8 4.72 4.29 -10.12
CA LYS A 8 3.58 5.17 -10.38
C LYS A 8 2.62 4.49 -11.37
N VAL A 9 1.43 4.15 -10.88
CA VAL A 9 0.31 3.70 -11.71
C VAL A 9 -0.38 4.95 -12.26
N VAL A 10 -0.57 5.00 -13.57
CA VAL A 10 -1.25 6.12 -14.25
C VAL A 10 -2.48 5.61 -14.99
N LYS A 11 -3.52 6.46 -15.08
CA LYS A 11 -4.71 6.16 -15.87
C LYS A 11 -4.37 6.31 -17.36
N ASN A 12 -4.74 5.32 -18.15
CA ASN A 12 -4.60 5.33 -19.61
C ASN A 12 -5.95 4.97 -20.24
N GLY A 13 -6.78 5.98 -20.54
CA GLY A 13 -8.15 5.78 -21.02
C GLY A 13 -9.02 5.03 -20.00
N SER A 14 -9.59 3.90 -20.42
CA SER A 14 -10.34 2.96 -19.57
C SER A 14 -9.44 1.95 -18.83
N SER A 15 -8.13 2.03 -18.99
CA SER A 15 -7.14 1.09 -18.45
C SER A 15 -6.14 1.77 -17.52
N LEU A 16 -5.27 0.98 -16.88
CA LEU A 16 -4.15 1.46 -16.07
C LEU A 16 -2.83 1.10 -16.76
N ALA A 17 -1.83 1.97 -16.62
CA ALA A 17 -0.47 1.73 -17.07
C ALA A 17 0.52 1.88 -15.91
N ILE A 18 1.60 1.10 -15.96
CA ILE A 18 2.71 1.16 -15.00
C ILE A 18 3.92 1.71 -15.73
N ASN A 19 4.47 2.82 -15.23
CA ASN A 19 5.72 3.36 -15.78
C ASN A 19 6.92 2.61 -15.19
N ILE A 20 7.73 2.01 -16.05
CA ILE A 20 9.03 1.44 -15.69
C ILE A 20 10.06 2.57 -15.74
N PRO A 21 10.85 2.82 -14.68
CA PRO A 21 11.84 3.89 -14.70
C PRO A 21 12.91 3.65 -15.77
N ALA A 22 13.42 4.74 -16.35
CA ALA A 22 14.38 4.67 -17.45
C ALA A 22 15.71 3.98 -17.08
N LYS A 23 16.07 3.96 -15.79
CA LYS A 23 17.26 3.27 -15.29
C LYS A 23 17.11 1.75 -15.44
N GLU A 24 16.01 1.19 -14.94
CA GLU A 24 15.70 -0.24 -15.07
C GLU A 24 15.50 -0.66 -16.53
N VAL A 25 14.91 0.19 -17.36
CA VAL A 25 14.80 -0.06 -18.81
C VAL A 25 16.18 -0.24 -19.44
N LYS A 26 17.15 0.60 -19.08
CA LYS A 26 18.53 0.50 -19.58
C LYS A 26 19.27 -0.71 -19.00
N GLU A 27 19.19 -0.92 -17.70
CA GLU A 27 19.88 -2.03 -17.01
C GLU A 27 19.39 -3.40 -17.50
N GLN A 28 18.09 -3.54 -17.77
CA GLN A 28 17.50 -4.78 -18.27
C GLN A 28 17.38 -4.82 -19.80
N ASN A 29 17.93 -3.80 -20.49
CA ASN A 29 17.91 -3.67 -21.96
C ASN A 29 16.51 -3.87 -22.58
N LEU A 30 15.48 -3.34 -21.92
CA LEU A 30 14.09 -3.44 -22.35
C LEU A 30 13.85 -2.49 -23.54
N LYS A 31 13.14 -2.98 -24.55
CA LYS A 31 12.75 -2.23 -25.74
C LYS A 31 11.24 -2.11 -25.84
N VAL A 32 10.80 -1.09 -26.56
CA VAL A 32 9.38 -0.91 -26.87
C VAL A 32 8.93 -2.10 -27.72
N GLY A 33 7.87 -2.79 -27.26
CA GLY A 33 7.34 -4.00 -27.89
C GLY A 33 7.71 -5.30 -27.19
N ASP A 34 8.66 -5.27 -26.24
CA ASP A 34 8.98 -6.44 -25.43
C ASP A 34 7.83 -6.82 -24.50
N ILE A 35 7.61 -8.13 -24.34
CA ILE A 35 6.63 -8.67 -23.40
C ILE A 35 7.30 -8.84 -22.04
N VAL A 36 6.68 -8.29 -21.00
CA VAL A 36 7.19 -8.36 -19.63
C VAL A 36 6.15 -8.95 -18.69
N GLU A 37 6.59 -9.81 -17.77
CA GLU A 37 5.74 -10.33 -16.70
C GLU A 37 5.74 -9.35 -15.52
N VAL A 38 4.54 -9.00 -15.01
CA VAL A 38 4.39 -8.09 -13.87
C VAL A 38 3.74 -8.83 -12.71
N LYS A 39 4.49 -9.01 -11.63
CA LYS A 39 3.95 -9.54 -10.37
C LYS A 39 3.49 -8.41 -9.45
N ILE A 40 2.18 -8.28 -9.27
CA ILE A 40 1.59 -7.31 -8.34
C ILE A 40 1.48 -7.97 -6.97
N LYS A 41 2.16 -7.42 -5.96
CA LYS A 41 1.89 -7.78 -4.56
C LYS A 41 0.77 -6.89 -4.06
N LYS A 42 -0.25 -7.49 -3.43
CA LYS A 42 -1.21 -6.73 -2.63
C LYS A 42 -0.42 -6.02 -1.53
N SER A 43 -0.58 -4.71 -1.41
CA SER A 43 -0.03 -4.01 -0.26
C SER A 43 -0.78 -4.48 0.97
N ASP A 44 -0.06 -4.86 2.03
CA ASP A 44 -0.61 -5.04 3.38
C ASP A 44 -0.98 -3.68 3.98
N ARG A 45 -1.78 -2.88 3.27
CA ARG A 45 -2.41 -1.73 3.88
C ARG A 45 -3.39 -2.30 4.91
N PRO A 46 -3.31 -1.88 6.18
CA PRO A 46 -4.26 -2.33 7.19
C PRO A 46 -5.66 -2.08 6.65
N ASN A 47 -6.45 -3.15 6.62
CA ASN A 47 -7.83 -3.07 6.15
C ASN A 47 -8.55 -2.06 7.03
N SER A 48 -9.40 -1.21 6.46
CA SER A 48 -10.09 -0.15 7.24
C SER A 48 -10.94 -0.71 8.38
N GLU A 49 -11.32 -1.99 8.33
CA GLU A 49 -11.95 -2.71 9.43
C GLU A 49 -11.05 -2.84 10.66
N ASN A 50 -9.75 -3.18 10.47
CA ASN A 50 -8.80 -3.32 11.57
C ASN A 50 -8.57 -2.01 12.32
N LEU A 51 -8.70 -0.87 11.63
CA LEU A 51 -8.59 0.45 12.26
C LEU A 51 -9.79 0.75 13.16
N LYS A 52 -11.00 0.36 12.74
CA LYS A 52 -12.21 0.55 13.56
C LYS A 52 -12.20 -0.32 14.82
N GLU A 53 -11.68 -1.54 14.73
CA GLU A 53 -11.53 -2.42 15.89
C GLU A 53 -10.54 -1.84 16.92
N ILE A 54 -9.44 -1.25 16.46
CA ILE A 54 -8.48 -0.57 17.33
C ILE A 54 -9.11 0.65 18.00
N ASP A 55 -9.86 1.47 17.26
CA ASP A 55 -10.54 2.65 17.81
C ASP A 55 -11.56 2.26 18.89
N GLY A 56 -12.32 1.17 18.67
CA GLY A 56 -13.25 0.63 19.67
C GLY A 56 -12.54 0.19 20.95
N LEU A 57 -11.44 -0.54 20.82
CA LEU A 57 -10.66 -1.03 21.95
C LEU A 57 -10.01 0.12 22.75
N ILE A 58 -9.57 1.18 22.08
CA ILE A 58 -9.06 2.40 22.72
C ILE A 58 -10.18 3.11 23.48
N SER A 59 -11.39 3.21 22.91
CA SER A 59 -12.55 3.83 23.57
C SER A 59 -12.92 3.07 24.85
N ASP A 60 -13.06 1.76 24.76
CA ASP A 60 -13.42 0.92 25.92
C ASP A 60 -12.38 1.02 27.04
N TYR A 61 -11.10 1.13 26.68
CA TYR A 61 -10.02 1.32 27.64
C TYR A 61 -10.09 2.68 28.34
N TRP A 62 -10.42 3.75 27.60
CA TRP A 62 -10.61 5.08 28.18
C TRP A 62 -11.79 5.14 29.15
N ASP A 63 -12.92 4.54 28.77
CA ASP A 63 -14.12 4.49 29.62
C ASP A 63 -13.82 3.72 30.94
N MET A 64 -13.04 2.64 30.86
CA MET A 64 -12.59 1.90 32.03
C MET A 64 -11.68 2.73 32.95
N LEU A 65 -10.73 3.47 32.37
CA LEU A 65 -9.83 4.34 33.14
C LEU A 65 -10.59 5.48 33.83
N GLU A 66 -11.61 6.04 33.17
CA GLU A 66 -12.46 7.08 33.75
C GLU A 66 -13.29 6.52 34.92
N TYR A 67 -13.88 5.34 34.77
CA TYR A 67 -14.57 4.64 35.86
C TYR A 67 -13.69 4.38 37.08
N LEU A 68 -12.42 4.02 36.86
CA LEU A 68 -11.47 3.76 37.94
C LEU A 68 -10.97 5.04 38.62
N LYS A 69 -11.08 6.20 37.97
CA LYS A 69 -10.67 7.50 38.52
C LYS A 69 -11.66 8.05 39.55
N ASP A 70 -12.94 7.69 39.41
CA ASP A 70 -14.02 8.12 40.31
C ASP A 70 -14.28 7.13 41.47
N LYS A 71 -13.44 6.10 41.61
CA LYS A 71 -13.41 5.15 42.74
C LYS A 71 -12.24 5.42 43.67
#